data_AF-A0A3C2ARM1-F1
#
_entry.id   AF-A0A3C2ARM1-F1
#
_cell.length_a   1.000
_cell.length_b   1.000
_cell.length_c   1.000
_cell.angle_alpha   90.00
_cell.angle_beta   90.00
_cell.angle_gamma   90.00
#
_symmetry.space_group_name_H-M   'P 1'
#
loop_
_entity.id
_entity.type
_entity.pdbx_description
1 polymer ?
#
loop_
_entity_poly.entity_id
_entity_poly.type
_entity_poly.pdbx_seq_one_letter_code
_entity_poly.pdbx_strand_id
1 'polypeptide(L)' 'NSSAMLFASAKISQFSLLPQGQPEAKERVLNMVHQMDLEGFGNCTNTGACEIECPKGISLENIARMNRDYLFASLSSNK' A
#
# COMPACT_ATOMS: atom_id res chain seq x y z
N ASN A 1 6.31 -6.94 12.01
CA ASN A 1 5.11 -6.07 11.96
C ASN A 1 4.62 -5.92 10.51
N SER A 2 4.72 -6.97 9.70
CA SER A 2 4.53 -6.91 8.25
C SER A 2 3.05 -6.98 7.83
N SER A 3 2.15 -7.30 8.77
CA SER A 3 0.70 -7.30 8.58
C SER A 3 0.14 -5.90 8.38
N ALA A 4 0.78 -4.87 8.94
CA ALA A 4 0.38 -3.48 8.76
C ALA A 4 0.55 -3.02 7.29
N MET A 5 1.69 -3.35 6.65
CA MET A 5 1.90 -3.07 5.23
C MET A 5 0.90 -3.83 4.35
N LEU A 6 0.59 -5.10 4.68
CA LEU A 6 -0.42 -5.88 3.96
C LEU A 6 -1.80 -5.20 4.03
N PHE A 7 -2.22 -4.77 5.21
CA PHE A 7 -3.50 -4.08 5.40
C PHE A 7 -3.54 -2.70 4.74
N ALA A 8 -2.50 -1.88 4.92
CA ALA A 8 -2.41 -0.55 4.33
C ALA A 8 -2.42 -0.62 2.80
N SER A 9 -1.64 -1.53 2.21
CA SER A 9 -1.61 -1.74 0.76
C SER A 9 -2.95 -2.20 0.20
N ALA A 10 -3.71 -3.01 0.94
CA ALA A 10 -5.06 -3.43 0.58
C ALA A 10 -6.03 -2.25 0.58
N LYS A 11 -5.93 -1.34 1.56
CA LYS A 11 -6.73 -0.12 1.61
C LYS A 11 -6.40 0.85 0.48
N ILE A 12 -5.11 1.05 0.19
CA ILE A 12 -4.68 1.88 -0.94
C ILE A 12 -5.23 1.29 -2.24
N SER A 13 -5.01 -0.01 -2.47
CA SER A 13 -5.51 -0.71 -3.67
C SER A 13 -7.03 -0.64 -3.80
N GLN A 14 -7.76 -0.80 -2.69
CA GLN A 14 -9.23 -0.70 -2.66
C GLN A 14 -9.69 0.64 -3.24
N PHE A 15 -9.11 1.76 -2.80
CA PHE A 15 -9.52 3.07 -3.27
C PHE A 15 -8.96 3.41 -4.65
N SER A 16 -7.71 3.03 -4.95
CA SER A 16 -7.09 3.28 -6.26
C SER A 16 -7.82 2.59 -7.41
N LEU A 17 -8.52 1.48 -7.17
CA LEU A 17 -9.29 0.77 -8.21
C LEU A 17 -10.68 1.38 -8.47
N LEU A 18 -11.17 2.26 -7.59
CA LEU A 18 -12.46 2.91 -7.78
C LEU A 18 -12.31 4.16 -8.65
N PRO A 19 -13.22 4.43 -9.61
CA PRO A 19 -13.19 5.65 -10.42
C PRO A 19 -13.14 6.93 -9.58
N GLN A 20 -13.85 6.94 -8.45
CA GLN A 20 -13.89 8.07 -7.53
C GLN A 20 -12.58 8.27 -6.77
N GLY A 21 -11.78 7.22 -6.60
CA GLY A 21 -10.51 7.26 -5.88
C GLY A 21 -9.30 7.59 -6.75
N GLN A 22 -9.44 7.50 -8.09
CA GLN A 22 -8.38 7.81 -9.06
C GLN A 22 -7.80 9.23 -8.94
N PRO A 23 -8.61 10.31 -8.78
CA PRO A 23 -8.06 11.67 -8.71
C PRO A 23 -7.08 11.88 -7.55
N GLU A 24 -7.35 11.21 -6.42
CA GLU A 24 -6.53 11.32 -5.19
C GLU A 24 -5.51 10.18 -5.05
N ALA A 25 -5.46 9.22 -5.98
CA ALA A 25 -4.69 7.98 -5.80
C ALA A 25 -3.20 8.23 -5.51
N LYS A 26 -2.60 9.19 -6.22
CA LYS A 26 -1.18 9.58 -6.04
C LYS A 26 -0.92 10.18 -4.67
N GLU A 27 -1.75 11.14 -4.26
CA GLU A 27 -1.61 11.80 -2.96
C GLU A 27 -1.87 10.81 -1.81
N ARG A 28 -2.91 9.97 -1.96
CA ARG A 28 -3.28 8.93 -1.01
C ARG A 28 -2.13 7.96 -0.76
N VAL A 29 -1.51 7.42 -1.81
CA VAL A 29 -0.41 6.46 -1.64
C VAL A 29 0.81 7.10 -0.97
N LEU A 30 1.16 8.34 -1.33
CA LEU A 30 2.26 9.07 -0.69
C LEU A 30 1.99 9.31 0.80
N ASN A 31 0.82 9.83 1.13
CA ASN A 31 0.44 10.15 2.51
C ASN A 31 0.32 8.91 3.39
N MET A 32 -0.30 7.84 2.87
CA MET A 32 -0.48 6.61 3.65
C MET A 32 0.83 5.85 3.85
N VAL A 33 1.72 5.82 2.86
CA VAL A 33 3.06 5.23 3.04
C VAL A 33 3.89 6.05 4.03
N HIS A 34 3.88 7.39 3.90
CA HIS A 34 4.56 8.27 4.85
C HIS A 34 4.07 8.04 6.30
N GLN A 35 2.75 7.95 6.50
CA GLN A 35 2.19 7.68 7.82
C GLN A 35 2.58 6.28 8.34
N MET A 36 2.56 5.26 7.48
CA MET A 36 2.99 3.90 7.83
C MET A 36 4.48 3.86 8.25
N ASP A 37 5.33 4.65 7.61
CA ASP A 37 6.75 4.79 7.96
C ASP A 37 6.93 5.51 9.30
N LEU A 38 6.16 6.59 9.56
CA LEU A 38 6.16 7.29 10.85
C LEU A 38 5.75 6.39 12.03
N GLU A 39 4.81 5.48 11.78
CA GLU A 39 4.35 4.50 12.78
C GLU A 39 5.33 3.33 12.96
N GLY A 40 6.42 3.28 12.17
CA GLY A 40 7.49 2.29 12.33
C GLY A 40 7.06 0.86 11.97
N PHE A 41 6.02 0.70 11.13
CA PHE A 41 5.52 -0.61 10.76
C PHE A 41 6.50 -1.44 9.90
N GLY A 42 7.40 -0.76 9.19
CA GLY A 42 8.43 -1.36 8.37
C GLY A 42 7.90 -2.07 7.12
N ASN A 43 8.82 -2.62 6.34
CA ASN A 43 8.54 -3.21 5.03
C ASN A 43 8.30 -4.73 5.09
N CYS A 44 7.57 -5.24 4.10
CA CYS A 44 7.38 -6.67 3.88
C CYS A 44 8.70 -7.33 3.45
N THR A 45 9.01 -8.49 4.04
CA THR A 45 10.17 -9.33 3.68
C THR A 45 9.86 -10.36 2.60
N ASN A 46 8.65 -10.32 2.03
CA ASN A 46 8.14 -11.27 1.02
C ASN A 46 8.12 -12.75 1.47
N THR A 47 8.14 -13.02 2.78
CA THR A 47 8.02 -14.38 3.33
C THR A 47 6.60 -14.96 3.16
N GLY A 48 5.60 -14.13 2.91
CA GLY A 48 4.22 -14.56 2.63
C GLY A 48 3.40 -15.01 3.86
N ALA A 49 4.00 -15.08 5.04
CA ALA A 49 3.30 -15.47 6.27
C ALA A 49 2.04 -14.63 6.55
N CYS A 50 2.07 -13.33 6.28
CA CYS A 50 0.92 -12.45 6.53
C CYS A 50 -0.28 -12.72 5.62
N GLU A 51 -0.09 -13.21 4.40
CA GLU A 51 -1.20 -13.57 3.49
C GLU A 51 -1.85 -14.88 3.93
N ILE A 52 -1.04 -15.87 4.31
CA ILE A 52 -1.49 -17.20 4.77
C ILE A 52 -2.30 -17.10 6.07
N GLU A 53 -1.80 -16.32 7.04
CA GLU A 53 -2.44 -16.16 8.35
C GLU A 53 -3.63 -15.19 8.31
N CYS A 54 -3.84 -14.43 7.22
CA CYS A 54 -4.90 -13.43 7.16
C CYS A 54 -6.28 -14.09 6.99
N PRO A 55 -7.20 -13.98 7.98
CA PRO A 55 -8.54 -14.57 7.85
C PRO A 55 -9.40 -13.87 6.78
N LYS A 56 -8.93 -12.74 6.24
CA LYS A 56 -9.59 -11.98 5.17
C LYS A 56 -9.03 -12.30 3.78
N GLY A 57 -8.04 -13.18 3.67
CA GLY A 57 -7.47 -13.59 2.37
C GLY A 57 -6.87 -12.42 1.58
N ILE A 58 -6.24 -11.46 2.26
CA ILE A 58 -5.62 -10.31 1.60
C ILE A 58 -4.35 -10.78 0.90
N SER A 59 -4.30 -10.62 -0.42
CA SER A 59 -3.15 -11.04 -1.21
C SER A 59 -1.98 -10.04 -1.17
N LEU A 60 -0.75 -10.56 -1.24
CA LEU A 60 0.49 -9.79 -1.43
C LEU A 60 0.50 -8.95 -2.71
N GLU A 61 -0.35 -9.26 -3.70
CA GLU A 61 -0.51 -8.43 -4.90
C GLU A 61 -0.86 -6.97 -4.59
N ASN A 62 -1.54 -6.72 -3.46
CA ASN A 62 -1.84 -5.37 -3.01
C ASN A 62 -0.57 -4.58 -2.67
N ILE A 63 0.42 -5.24 -2.05
CA ILE A 63 1.72 -4.64 -1.76
C ILE A 63 2.44 -4.30 -3.06
N ALA A 64 2.43 -5.23 -4.04
CA ALA A 64 3.04 -4.99 -5.34
C ALA A 64 2.39 -3.81 -6.09
N ARG A 65 1.06 -3.66 -6.01
CA ARG A 65 0.34 -2.51 -6.56
C ARG A 65 0.69 -1.22 -5.84
N MET A 66 0.63 -1.20 -4.51
CA MET A 66 0.99 -0.05 -3.71
C MET A 66 2.41 0.44 -4.02
N ASN A 67 3.39 -0.46 -4.09
CA ASN A 67 4.79 -0.09 -4.37
C ASN A 67 4.95 0.55 -5.76
N ARG A 68 4.21 0.06 -6.76
CA ARG A 68 4.19 0.65 -8.11
C ARG A 68 3.52 2.02 -8.13
N ASP A 69 2.37 2.15 -7.47
CA ASP A 69 1.65 3.42 -7.36
C ASP A 69 2.51 4.45 -6.62
N TYR A 70 3.18 4.05 -5.52
CA TYR A 70 4.10 4.89 -4.76
C TYR A 70 5.28 5.35 -5.60
N LEU A 71 5.93 4.45 -6.35
CA LEU A 71 7.04 4.79 -7.24
C LEU A 71 6.59 5.78 -8.32
N PHE A 72 5.46 5.50 -8.97
CA PHE A 72 4.93 6.38 -10.02
C PHE A 72 4.55 7.75 -9.46
N ALA A 73 3.91 7.80 -8.29
CA ALA A 73 3.58 9.04 -7.60
C ALA A 73 4.82 9.82 -7.18
N SER A 74 5.85 9.16 -6.63
CA SER A 74 7.10 9.79 -6.20
C SER A 74 7.91 10.37 -7.37
N LEU A 75 7.85 9.73 -8.55
CA LEU A 75 8.52 10.22 -9.75
C LEU A 75 7.71 11.29 -10.50
N SER A 76 6.38 11.26 -10.38
CA SER A 76 5.49 12.24 -11.05
C SER A 76 5.20 13.48 -10.21
N SER A 77 5.40 13.41 -8.89
CA SER A 77 5.24 14.55 -8.00
C SER A 77 6.44 15.48 -8.21
N ASN A 78 6.28 16.46 -9.11
CA ASN A 78 7.19 17.59 -9.15
C ASN A 78 7.14 18.27 -7.77
N LYS A 79 8.30 18.35 -7.12
CA LYS A 79 8.55 19.31 -6.06
C LYS A 79 8.46 20.72 -6.60
#